data_AF-A0AAN9Y3V8-F1
#
_entry.id   AF-A0AAN9Y3V8-F1
#
_cell.length_a   1.000
_cell.length_b   1.000
_cell.length_c   1.000
_cell.angle_alpha   90.00
_cell.angle_beta   90.00
_cell.angle_gamma   90.00
#
_symmetry.space_group_name_H-M   'P 1'
#
loop_
_entity.id
_entity.type
_entity.pdbx_description
1 polymer ?
#
loop_
_entity_poly.entity_id
_entity_poly.type
_entity_poly.pdbx_seq_one_letter_code
_entity_poly.pdbx_strand_id
1 'polypeptide(L)'
;MIVLSQFGSVVGAHRLWSHNSFKAALPLRVFLLFCQTLSGQYSAFQWARLHRVHHKYVDTSKDPYNANAGFFFCHIGWLLIQPTPEAREEAQKVWVEDLRKDKLVMLQHKYYWHITLPISFIIPGIIPWYFWSENFIVSNCVAVYLRWVFWLHATFTINSFAHFYGMKPFDKNIKATDNKITWFATLGDEGWHNYHHVFPWDYKPSEWWGYHNGVGTMFIDFCAQLGLAHDLKTTSPEMSTKRRQRTGDLSCNEKDKTDDAPRIDSCHFFFHYQTLHELSLDKRVRASPYVPPPENEVKMTPAAILKVRVHRIGFVLVHIFAAFGLYYLVRGQVKMQTLVATSVMIVLSQFGSVVGAHRLWSHNSFKAALPLRAFLLFCQTLSAQYSAFQWARLHRVHHKYVDTSKDPYNANAGFFFCHIGWLLIQPTPEAREEAQKVWVEDLKKDKLVMLQHKYYWHIILPISFIIPGIIPWYFWSENFIVSNCVAVYLRWVFWLHATFTINSLAHFYGMKPFDKNIKATDNKITWLATLGDEGWHNYHHVFPWDYKPSEWWGYHNGVGTMFIDFCARLGLAHDLKTTSPEMSTKRRQRTGDLSCHVWGWYDENVSPVDRKFTDIQYKEVCN
;
A
#
# COMPACT_ATOMS: atom_id res chain seq x y z
N MET A 1 18.24 6.13 -5.68
CA MET A 1 18.97 7.34 -5.25
C MET A 1 18.07 8.37 -4.60
N ILE A 2 16.91 8.73 -5.18
CA ILE A 2 15.94 9.68 -4.56
C ILE A 2 15.56 9.25 -3.14
N VAL A 3 15.18 7.98 -2.94
CA VAL A 3 14.88 7.42 -1.60
C VAL A 3 16.07 7.50 -0.62
N LEU A 4 17.31 7.35 -1.12
CA LEU A 4 18.49 7.49 -0.27
C LEU A 4 18.70 8.95 0.12
N SER A 5 18.53 9.89 -0.83
CA SER A 5 18.57 11.32 -0.53
C SER A 5 17.48 11.73 0.48
N GLN A 6 16.28 11.15 0.39
CA GLN A 6 15.20 11.26 1.39
C GLN A 6 15.67 10.79 2.77
N PHE A 7 16.25 9.59 2.91
CA PHE A 7 16.78 9.14 4.19
C PHE A 7 17.85 10.09 4.74
N GLY A 8 18.69 10.63 3.86
CA GLY A 8 19.70 11.62 4.23
C GLY A 8 19.10 12.89 4.85
N SER A 9 18.22 13.54 4.10
CA SER A 9 17.66 14.84 4.50
C SER A 9 16.59 14.71 5.59
N VAL A 10 15.67 13.76 5.47
CA VAL A 10 14.51 13.61 6.38
C VAL A 10 14.84 12.79 7.61
N VAL A 11 15.41 11.59 7.45
CA VAL A 11 15.71 10.73 8.61
C VAL A 11 16.97 11.22 9.33
N GLY A 12 18.01 11.57 8.57
CA GLY A 12 19.29 12.06 9.08
C GLY A 12 19.27 13.53 9.51
N ALA A 13 19.39 14.44 8.54
CA ALA A 13 19.58 15.88 8.80
C ALA A 13 18.44 16.46 9.63
N HIS A 14 17.21 16.14 9.29
CA HIS A 14 16.02 16.64 9.97
C HIS A 14 15.78 15.95 11.31
N ARG A 15 15.32 14.70 11.33
CA ARG A 15 14.81 14.07 12.55
C ARG A 15 15.89 13.66 13.55
N LEU A 16 17.02 13.13 13.07
CA LEU A 16 18.12 12.70 13.93
C LEU A 16 18.98 13.88 14.39
N TRP A 17 19.55 14.67 13.48
CA TRP A 17 20.52 15.72 13.84
C TRP A 17 19.87 17.07 14.19
N SER A 18 18.76 17.47 13.56
CA SER A 18 18.13 18.75 13.92
C SER A 18 17.29 18.63 15.18
N HIS A 19 16.42 17.64 15.23
CA HIS A 19 15.42 17.47 16.31
C HIS A 19 15.83 16.49 17.40
N ASN A 20 16.80 15.61 17.16
CA ASN A 20 17.22 14.60 18.13
C ASN A 20 16.00 13.81 18.66
N SER A 21 15.12 13.44 17.72
CA SER A 21 13.84 12.75 17.98
C SER A 21 14.01 11.25 18.24
N PHE A 22 15.15 10.70 17.85
CA PHE A 22 15.59 9.34 18.17
C PHE A 22 17.12 9.27 18.25
N LYS A 23 17.64 8.14 18.72
CA LYS A 23 19.08 7.82 18.77
C LYS A 23 19.40 6.73 17.77
N ALA A 24 20.60 6.80 17.18
CA ALA A 24 21.04 5.88 16.15
C ALA A 24 22.42 5.30 16.48
N ALA A 25 22.59 4.00 16.27
CA ALA A 25 23.87 3.32 16.36
C ALA A 25 24.84 3.82 15.27
N LEU A 26 26.14 3.60 15.48
CA LEU A 26 27.18 4.07 14.55
C LEU A 26 26.95 3.63 13.09
N PRO A 27 26.59 2.36 12.78
CA PRO A 27 26.35 1.93 11.40
C PRO A 27 25.25 2.74 10.70
N LEU A 28 24.15 3.00 11.42
CA LEU A 28 23.03 3.79 10.89
C LEU A 28 23.43 5.25 10.69
N ARG A 29 24.20 5.84 11.61
CA ARG A 29 24.72 7.21 11.48
C ARG A 29 25.64 7.37 10.28
N VAL A 30 26.52 6.41 10.03
CA VAL A 30 27.38 6.39 8.82
C VAL A 30 26.54 6.31 7.55
N PHE A 31 25.56 5.41 7.52
CA PHE A 31 24.64 5.28 6.38
C PHE A 31 23.85 6.57 6.11
N LEU A 32 23.28 7.18 7.16
CA LEU A 32 22.50 8.41 7.04
C LEU A 32 23.37 9.60 6.61
N LEU A 33 24.64 9.67 7.03
CA LEU A 33 25.56 10.72 6.56
C LEU A 33 25.98 10.53 5.11
N PHE A 34 26.17 9.30 4.66
CA PHE A 34 26.37 9.01 3.24
C PHE A 34 25.15 9.47 2.44
N CYS A 35 23.95 9.12 2.90
CA CYS A 35 22.68 9.52 2.30
C CYS A 35 22.49 11.06 2.29
N GLN A 36 22.84 11.75 3.38
CA GLN A 36 22.78 13.21 3.46
C GLN A 36 23.81 13.86 2.54
N THR A 37 24.97 13.23 2.36
CA THR A 37 25.96 13.72 1.41
C THR A 37 25.41 13.58 -0.01
N LEU A 38 24.82 12.42 -0.35
CA LEU A 38 24.15 12.12 -1.63
C LEU A 38 23.00 13.08 -1.98
N SER A 39 22.32 13.65 -0.98
CA SER A 39 21.26 14.66 -1.19
C SER A 39 21.80 15.98 -1.75
N GLY A 40 23.07 16.30 -1.48
CA GLY A 40 23.72 17.54 -1.94
C GLY A 40 23.16 18.81 -1.29
N GLN A 41 22.51 18.70 -0.12
CA GLN A 41 21.87 19.82 0.58
C GLN A 41 22.64 20.21 1.83
N TYR A 42 23.82 20.82 1.66
CA TYR A 42 24.75 21.15 2.73
C TYR A 42 25.22 19.94 3.60
N SER A 43 26.27 20.16 4.38
CA SER A 43 26.68 19.22 5.43
C SER A 43 25.56 19.05 6.46
N ALA A 44 25.48 17.90 7.12
CA ALA A 44 24.49 17.65 8.18
C ALA A 44 24.54 18.73 9.28
N PHE A 45 25.75 19.17 9.67
CA PHE A 45 25.94 20.25 10.63
C PHE A 45 25.28 21.56 10.17
N GLN A 46 25.59 22.01 8.95
CA GLN A 46 25.07 23.26 8.39
C GLN A 46 23.55 23.20 8.18
N TRP A 47 23.03 22.09 7.66
CA TRP A 47 21.61 21.90 7.43
C TRP A 47 20.85 21.98 8.75
N ALA A 48 21.29 21.21 9.76
CA ALA A 48 20.65 21.20 11.07
C ALA A 48 20.73 22.55 11.79
N ARG A 49 21.85 23.27 11.64
CA ARG A 49 21.99 24.63 12.16
C ARG A 49 20.93 25.58 11.58
N LEU A 50 20.79 25.61 10.26
CA LEU A 50 19.80 26.48 9.59
C LEU A 50 18.37 26.07 9.95
N HIS A 51 18.11 24.76 10.00
CA HIS A 51 16.79 24.24 10.32
C HIS A 51 16.36 24.55 11.77
N ARG A 52 17.29 24.48 12.74
CA ARG A 52 17.01 24.91 14.12
C ARG A 52 16.70 26.41 14.22
N VAL A 53 17.35 27.25 13.42
CA VAL A 53 17.04 28.69 13.35
C VAL A 53 15.64 28.90 12.78
N HIS A 54 15.31 28.19 11.70
CA HIS A 54 13.97 28.22 11.12
C HIS A 54 12.89 27.85 12.14
N HIS A 55 13.00 26.73 12.85
CA HIS A 55 12.00 26.37 13.88
C HIS A 55 11.88 27.41 14.99
N LYS A 56 12.99 28.04 15.39
CA LYS A 56 12.99 29.03 16.47
C LYS A 56 12.37 30.35 16.05
N TYR A 57 12.52 30.74 14.79
CA TYR A 57 12.16 32.06 14.28
C TYR A 57 11.27 31.99 13.03
N VAL A 58 10.47 30.93 12.92
CA VAL A 58 9.66 30.59 11.76
C VAL A 58 8.90 31.80 11.22
N ASP A 59 8.97 32.01 9.91
CA ASP A 59 8.30 33.10 9.20
C ASP A 59 8.69 34.53 9.66
N THR A 60 9.80 34.72 10.38
CA THR A 60 10.30 36.08 10.72
C THR A 60 11.47 36.49 9.82
N SER A 61 11.95 37.73 9.93
CA SER A 61 13.15 38.20 9.22
C SER A 61 14.44 37.43 9.61
N LYS A 62 14.40 36.69 10.72
CA LYS A 62 15.49 35.83 11.22
C LYS A 62 15.44 34.42 10.64
N ASP A 63 14.36 34.03 9.97
CA ASP A 63 14.22 32.73 9.31
C ASP A 63 15.02 32.71 7.99
N PRO A 64 15.97 31.77 7.81
CA PRO A 64 16.77 31.69 6.59
C PRO A 64 15.96 31.50 5.30
N TYR A 65 14.74 30.94 5.38
CA TYR A 65 13.86 30.73 4.23
C TYR A 65 12.44 31.24 4.51
N ASN A 66 12.37 32.41 5.16
CA ASN A 66 11.16 33.11 5.55
C ASN A 66 10.03 33.11 4.48
N ALA A 67 8.91 32.46 4.78
CA ALA A 67 7.74 32.44 3.88
C ALA A 67 7.07 33.81 3.72
N ASN A 68 7.26 34.76 4.65
CA ASN A 68 6.75 36.13 4.52
C ASN A 68 7.43 36.94 3.41
N ALA A 69 8.64 36.56 2.99
CA ALA A 69 9.32 37.20 1.86
C ALA A 69 8.78 36.72 0.49
N GLY A 70 7.82 35.78 0.48
CA GLY A 70 7.10 35.34 -0.71
C GLY A 70 7.42 33.91 -1.13
N PHE A 71 6.48 33.29 -1.86
CA PHE A 71 6.55 31.88 -2.26
C PHE A 71 7.84 31.52 -3.01
N PHE A 72 8.23 32.35 -3.99
CA PHE A 72 9.46 32.11 -4.76
C PHE A 72 10.71 32.19 -3.86
N PHE A 73 10.74 33.12 -2.91
CA PHE A 73 11.85 33.29 -2.00
C PHE A 73 12.05 32.04 -1.13
N CYS A 74 11.01 31.57 -0.43
CA CYS A 74 11.12 30.40 0.44
C CYS A 74 11.28 29.08 -0.34
N HIS A 75 10.81 29.01 -1.59
CA HIS A 75 11.03 27.85 -2.45
C HIS A 75 12.49 27.75 -2.92
N ILE A 76 13.05 28.81 -3.51
CA ILE A 76 14.42 28.75 -4.07
C ILE A 76 15.20 30.07 -3.98
N GLY A 77 14.51 31.21 -3.93
CA GLY A 77 15.16 32.53 -3.95
C GLY A 77 16.13 32.78 -2.80
N TRP A 78 15.95 32.14 -1.65
CA TRP A 78 16.88 32.21 -0.51
C TRP A 78 18.28 31.68 -0.83
N LEU A 79 18.43 30.80 -1.83
CA LEU A 79 19.73 30.32 -2.31
C LEU A 79 20.41 31.31 -3.27
N LEU A 80 19.65 32.24 -3.84
CA LEU A 80 20.10 33.16 -4.87
C LEU A 80 20.55 34.52 -4.30
N ILE A 81 20.28 34.77 -3.02
CA ILE A 81 20.64 36.01 -2.34
C ILE A 81 21.38 35.75 -1.02
N GLN A 82 22.05 36.78 -0.51
CA GLN A 82 22.71 36.69 0.79
C GLN A 82 21.67 36.65 1.92
N PRO A 83 21.86 35.80 2.94
CA PRO A 83 21.00 35.82 4.13
C PRO A 83 21.02 37.19 4.80
N THR A 84 19.89 37.59 5.38
CA THR A 84 19.76 38.84 6.14
C THR A 84 20.77 38.88 7.31
N PRO A 85 21.26 40.07 7.70
CA PRO A 85 22.17 40.20 8.84
C PRO A 85 21.62 39.52 10.10
N GLU A 86 20.32 39.65 10.34
CA GLU A 86 19.62 39.07 11.49
C GLU A 86 19.61 37.53 11.44
N ALA A 87 19.28 36.93 10.28
CA ALA A 87 19.30 35.47 10.14
C ALA A 87 20.73 34.91 10.29
N ARG A 88 21.74 35.65 9.82
CA ARG A 88 23.16 35.28 9.96
C ARG A 88 23.62 35.30 11.41
N GLU A 89 23.24 36.34 12.15
CA GLU A 89 23.58 36.47 13.57
C GLU A 89 22.92 35.37 14.40
N GLU A 90 21.64 35.09 14.18
CA GLU A 90 20.92 34.04 14.91
C GLU A 90 21.44 32.63 14.59
N ALA A 91 21.87 32.38 13.36
CA ALA A 91 22.53 31.13 12.97
C ALA A 91 23.88 30.90 13.68
N GLN A 92 24.51 31.95 14.23
CA GLN A 92 25.72 31.79 15.05
C GLN A 92 25.38 31.50 16.53
N LYS A 93 24.24 32.02 17.01
CA LYS A 93 23.79 31.88 18.41
C LYS A 93 23.03 30.58 18.69
N VAL A 94 22.47 29.94 17.66
CA VAL A 94 21.71 28.69 17.82
C VAL A 94 22.57 27.58 18.43
N TRP A 95 22.00 26.86 19.39
CA TRP A 95 22.71 25.78 20.06
C TRP A 95 22.94 24.59 19.12
N VAL A 96 24.21 24.20 18.96
CA VAL A 96 24.67 23.10 18.07
C VAL A 96 25.77 22.25 18.71
N GLU A 97 25.91 22.32 20.04
CA GLU A 97 27.02 21.70 20.76
C GLU A 97 26.99 20.17 20.69
N ASP A 98 25.79 19.59 20.62
CA ASP A 98 25.60 18.17 20.35
C ASP A 98 26.21 17.74 19.00
N LEU A 99 26.05 18.55 17.96
CA LEU A 99 26.62 18.29 16.64
C LEU A 99 28.13 18.51 16.61
N ARG A 100 28.66 19.48 17.36
CA ARG A 100 30.11 19.70 17.51
C ARG A 100 30.81 18.52 18.18
N LYS A 101 30.14 17.87 19.14
CA LYS A 101 30.63 16.67 19.82
C LYS A 101 30.56 15.42 18.94
N ASP A 102 29.69 15.41 17.94
CA ASP A 102 29.59 14.32 16.96
C ASP A 102 30.76 14.36 15.97
N LYS A 103 31.81 13.58 16.25
CA LYS A 103 33.01 13.47 15.41
C LYS A 103 32.70 13.10 13.95
N LEU A 104 31.65 12.31 13.71
CA LEU A 104 31.30 11.84 12.37
C LEU A 104 30.63 12.94 11.55
N VAL A 105 29.71 13.69 12.17
CA VAL A 105 29.11 14.90 11.57
C VAL A 105 30.17 15.96 11.30
N MET A 106 31.09 16.18 12.23
CA MET A 106 32.17 17.17 12.05
C MET A 106 33.19 16.74 10.99
N LEU A 107 33.46 15.44 10.85
CA LEU A 107 34.27 14.92 9.75
C LEU A 107 33.60 15.17 8.39
N GLN A 108 32.30 14.87 8.28
CA GLN A 108 31.48 15.13 7.10
C GLN A 108 31.44 16.63 6.75
N HIS A 109 31.33 17.50 7.76
CA HIS A 109 31.35 18.96 7.58
C HIS A 109 32.71 19.46 7.10
N LYS A 110 33.82 19.01 7.73
CA LYS A 110 35.18 19.44 7.39
C LYS A 110 35.55 19.13 5.94
N TYR A 111 35.17 17.94 5.46
CA TYR A 111 35.51 17.47 4.11
C TYR A 111 34.34 17.54 3.13
N TYR A 112 33.28 18.28 3.46
CA TYR A 112 31.99 18.24 2.76
C TYR A 112 32.11 18.37 1.24
N TRP A 113 32.86 19.36 0.76
CA TRP A 113 33.03 19.58 -0.67
C TRP A 113 33.80 18.45 -1.38
N HIS A 114 34.74 17.82 -0.68
CA HIS A 114 35.58 16.75 -1.24
C HIS A 114 34.80 15.43 -1.33
N ILE A 115 33.84 15.20 -0.43
CA ILE A 115 33.01 13.99 -0.42
C ILE A 115 31.72 14.16 -1.23
N THR A 116 31.14 15.36 -1.27
CA THR A 116 29.85 15.61 -1.97
C THR A 116 30.01 15.54 -3.47
N LEU A 117 31.10 16.06 -4.02
CA LEU A 117 31.35 16.00 -5.45
C LEU A 117 31.36 14.54 -5.97
N PRO A 118 32.16 13.61 -5.42
CA PRO A 118 32.14 12.23 -5.88
C PRO A 118 30.83 11.51 -5.55
N ILE A 119 30.28 11.66 -4.34
CA ILE A 119 29.10 10.91 -3.91
C ILE A 119 27.83 11.35 -4.63
N SER A 120 27.66 12.65 -4.87
CA SER A 120 26.40 13.22 -5.36
C SER A 120 26.39 13.47 -6.85
N PHE A 121 27.56 13.64 -7.47
CA PHE A 121 27.64 14.04 -8.88
C PHE A 121 28.44 13.08 -9.77
N ILE A 122 29.52 12.47 -9.27
CA ILE A 122 30.35 11.58 -10.09
C ILE A 122 29.83 10.13 -10.08
N ILE A 123 29.75 9.52 -8.88
CA ILE A 123 29.34 8.12 -8.71
C ILE A 123 27.94 7.86 -9.31
N PRO A 124 26.93 8.74 -9.09
CA PRO A 124 25.61 8.52 -9.67
C PRO A 124 25.58 8.51 -11.20
N GLY A 125 26.49 9.25 -11.86
CA GLY A 125 26.61 9.27 -13.32
C GLY A 125 27.47 8.13 -13.88
N ILE A 126 28.48 7.67 -13.13
CA ILE A 126 29.31 6.54 -13.54
C ILE A 126 28.55 5.21 -13.43
N ILE A 127 27.74 5.03 -12.39
CA ILE A 127 27.08 3.74 -12.14
C ILE A 127 26.24 3.29 -13.36
N PRO A 128 25.31 4.10 -13.90
CA PRO A 128 24.51 3.68 -15.04
C PRO A 128 25.32 3.49 -16.31
N TRP A 129 26.27 4.41 -16.53
CA TRP A 129 27.15 4.37 -17.70
C TRP A 129 28.01 3.10 -17.73
N TYR A 130 28.56 2.70 -16.58
CA TYR A 130 29.49 1.59 -16.49
C TYR A 130 28.79 0.23 -16.33
N PHE A 131 27.79 0.13 -15.44
CA PHE A 131 27.23 -1.18 -15.05
C PHE A 131 26.13 -1.72 -15.96
N TRP A 132 25.42 -0.86 -16.68
CA TRP A 132 24.38 -1.29 -17.63
C TRP A 132 24.44 -0.54 -18.96
N SER A 133 25.63 -0.02 -19.28
CA SER A 133 25.97 0.58 -20.57
C SER A 133 25.03 1.70 -21.01
N GLU A 134 24.50 2.48 -20.06
CA GLU A 134 23.72 3.67 -20.37
C GLU A 134 24.59 4.68 -21.12
N ASN A 135 24.00 5.49 -21.99
CA ASN A 135 24.72 6.58 -22.62
C ASN A 135 25.27 7.55 -21.55
N PHE A 136 26.54 7.95 -21.66
CA PHE A 136 27.18 8.81 -20.65
C PHE A 136 26.42 10.13 -20.41
N ILE A 137 25.92 10.76 -21.48
CA ILE A 137 25.16 12.01 -21.40
C ILE A 137 23.83 11.74 -20.70
N VAL A 138 23.09 10.70 -21.12
CA VAL A 138 21.79 10.33 -20.51
C VAL A 138 21.96 10.00 -19.03
N SER A 139 22.98 9.22 -18.68
CA SER A 139 23.32 8.87 -17.30
C SER A 139 23.53 10.12 -16.44
N ASN A 140 24.36 11.06 -16.90
CA ASN A 140 24.60 12.29 -16.16
C ASN A 140 23.36 13.19 -16.12
N CYS A 141 22.66 13.39 -17.24
CA CYS A 141 21.43 14.20 -17.28
C CYS A 141 20.35 13.66 -16.33
N VAL A 142 20.12 12.35 -16.29
CA VAL A 142 19.03 11.74 -15.52
C VAL A 142 19.46 11.41 -14.09
N ALA A 143 20.50 10.59 -13.91
CA ALA A 143 20.88 10.06 -12.61
C ALA A 143 21.60 11.09 -11.72
N VAL A 144 22.23 12.11 -12.31
CA VAL A 144 22.87 13.20 -11.58
C VAL A 144 21.96 14.40 -11.50
N TYR A 145 21.76 15.13 -12.61
CA TYR A 145 21.15 16.45 -12.62
C TYR A 145 19.65 16.43 -12.39
N LEU A 146 18.88 15.68 -13.20
CA LEU A 146 17.43 15.61 -13.04
C LEU A 146 17.04 15.06 -11.68
N ARG A 147 17.70 13.97 -11.23
CA ARG A 147 17.53 13.42 -9.88
C ARG A 147 17.81 14.46 -8.79
N TRP A 148 18.90 15.22 -8.89
CA TRP A 148 19.26 16.21 -7.89
C TRP A 148 18.29 17.40 -7.86
N VAL A 149 17.95 17.94 -9.04
CA VAL A 149 16.98 19.03 -9.20
C VAL A 149 15.62 18.61 -8.68
N PHE A 150 15.14 17.40 -9.05
CA PHE A 150 13.90 16.86 -8.54
C PHE A 150 13.90 16.79 -7.01
N TRP A 151 14.99 16.27 -6.41
CA TRP A 151 15.10 16.15 -4.96
C TRP A 151 15.16 17.51 -4.25
N LEU A 152 15.87 18.50 -4.81
CA LEU A 152 15.86 19.86 -4.31
C LEU A 152 14.44 20.44 -4.29
N HIS A 153 13.74 20.39 -5.42
CA HIS A 153 12.38 20.92 -5.50
C HIS A 153 11.41 20.17 -4.58
N ALA A 154 11.55 18.84 -4.43
CA ALA A 154 10.79 18.08 -3.46
C ALA A 154 10.97 18.61 -2.04
N THR A 155 12.21 18.80 -1.58
CA THR A 155 12.47 19.39 -0.25
C THR A 155 12.02 20.85 -0.14
N PHE A 156 12.12 21.63 -1.22
CA PHE A 156 11.69 23.03 -1.22
C PHE A 156 10.18 23.19 -1.12
N THR A 157 9.40 22.17 -1.49
CA THR A 157 7.94 22.17 -1.25
C THR A 157 7.59 22.25 0.24
N ILE A 158 8.47 21.80 1.14
CA ILE A 158 8.28 21.92 2.59
C ILE A 158 8.25 23.39 3.00
N ASN A 159 9.23 24.18 2.55
CA ASN A 159 9.35 25.61 2.90
C ASN A 159 8.33 26.50 2.18
N SER A 160 7.70 26.01 1.11
CA SER A 160 6.82 26.79 0.24
C SER A 160 5.38 26.31 0.28
N PHE A 161 5.06 25.20 -0.37
CA PHE A 161 3.71 24.63 -0.38
C PHE A 161 3.19 24.40 1.05
N ALA A 162 4.00 23.86 1.94
CA ALA A 162 3.60 23.58 3.32
C ALA A 162 3.64 24.81 4.25
N HIS A 163 3.89 26.03 3.75
CA HIS A 163 3.70 27.29 4.48
C HIS A 163 2.61 28.20 3.87
N PHE A 164 2.09 27.85 2.70
CA PHE A 164 1.10 28.66 1.97
C PHE A 164 -0.23 27.96 1.79
N TYR A 165 -0.24 26.64 1.58
CA TYR A 165 -1.41 25.91 1.14
C TYR A 165 -1.62 24.66 1.99
N GLY A 166 -2.78 24.53 2.62
CA GLY A 166 -3.12 23.33 3.38
C GLY A 166 -3.88 23.66 4.66
N MET A 167 -4.03 22.64 5.50
CA MET A 167 -4.80 22.71 6.75
C MET A 167 -3.90 23.06 7.94
N LYS A 168 -4.44 23.66 8.99
CA LYS A 168 -3.69 23.96 10.22
C LYS A 168 -4.33 23.34 11.47
N PRO A 169 -4.47 22.00 11.49
CA PRO A 169 -5.29 21.33 12.49
C PRO A 169 -4.77 21.44 13.93
N PHE A 170 -3.50 21.77 14.16
CA PHE A 170 -2.89 21.83 15.49
C PHE A 170 -2.58 23.25 15.96
N ASP A 171 -2.18 24.14 15.05
CA ASP A 171 -1.97 25.55 15.36
C ASP A 171 -2.25 26.45 14.16
N LYS A 172 -3.31 27.25 14.24
CA LYS A 172 -3.72 28.20 13.19
C LYS A 172 -2.85 29.45 13.12
N ASN A 173 -2.10 29.74 14.19
CA ASN A 173 -1.34 30.97 14.33
C ASN A 173 0.03 30.91 13.64
N ILE A 174 0.50 29.72 13.27
CA ILE A 174 1.71 29.53 12.47
C ILE A 174 1.34 29.42 10.98
N LYS A 175 2.28 29.71 10.07
CA LYS A 175 2.00 29.52 8.63
C LYS A 175 2.11 28.08 8.18
N ALA A 176 2.85 27.23 8.89
CA ALA A 176 2.98 25.82 8.55
C ALA A 176 1.61 25.15 8.41
N THR A 177 1.41 24.43 7.32
CA THR A 177 0.18 23.76 6.90
C THR A 177 0.45 22.30 6.56
N ASP A 178 -0.50 21.44 6.86
CA ASP A 178 -0.51 20.07 6.33
C ASP A 178 -0.89 20.09 4.84
N ASN A 179 0.05 19.67 3.98
CA ASN A 179 -0.02 19.79 2.52
C ASN A 179 0.23 18.45 1.81
N LYS A 180 -0.71 18.05 0.95
CA LYS A 180 -0.66 16.79 0.20
C LYS A 180 0.36 16.77 -0.94
N ILE A 181 0.63 17.90 -1.57
CA ILE A 181 1.63 18.02 -2.64
C ILE A 181 3.02 17.82 -2.04
N THR A 182 3.31 18.49 -0.92
CA THR A 182 4.52 18.28 -0.13
C THR A 182 4.60 16.82 0.27
N TRP A 183 3.56 16.27 0.90
CA TRP A 183 3.51 14.85 1.28
C TRP A 183 3.88 13.91 0.12
N PHE A 184 3.32 14.12 -1.08
CA PHE A 184 3.63 13.32 -2.24
C PHE A 184 5.08 13.52 -2.73
N ALA A 185 5.52 14.77 -2.83
CA ALA A 185 6.86 15.13 -3.32
C ALA A 185 7.97 14.56 -2.42
N THR A 186 7.74 14.53 -1.11
CA THR A 186 8.65 13.97 -0.10
C THR A 186 8.28 12.54 0.30
N LEU A 187 7.75 11.76 -0.64
CA LEU A 187 7.54 10.30 -0.51
C LEU A 187 6.78 9.87 0.76
N GLY A 188 5.76 10.65 1.10
CA GLY A 188 4.87 10.44 2.24
C GLY A 188 5.36 10.99 3.58
N ASP A 189 6.55 11.59 3.63
CA ASP A 189 7.06 12.32 4.80
C ASP A 189 6.80 13.82 4.68
N GLU A 190 7.11 14.62 5.71
CA GLU A 190 7.21 16.10 5.73
C GLU A 190 6.02 16.94 5.24
N GLY A 191 4.97 16.33 4.71
CA GLY A 191 3.75 17.02 4.29
C GLY A 191 2.83 17.36 5.46
N TRP A 192 2.99 16.72 6.61
CA TRP A 192 2.25 17.02 7.85
C TRP A 192 2.94 18.15 8.63
N HIS A 193 3.15 19.28 7.95
CA HIS A 193 4.05 20.31 8.43
C HIS A 193 3.47 21.13 9.58
N ASN A 194 2.14 21.26 9.69
CA ASN A 194 1.52 21.90 10.85
C ASN A 194 1.74 21.07 12.12
N TYR A 195 1.56 19.74 12.03
CA TYR A 195 1.89 18.83 13.14
C TYR A 195 3.35 18.93 13.53
N HIS A 196 4.25 18.85 12.53
CA HIS A 196 5.68 18.86 12.75
C HIS A 196 6.18 20.13 13.47
N HIS A 197 5.71 21.31 13.07
CA HIS A 197 6.06 22.57 13.74
C HIS A 197 5.54 22.65 15.18
N VAL A 198 4.42 21.99 15.46
CA VAL A 198 3.82 21.96 16.80
C VAL A 198 4.50 20.94 17.71
N PHE A 199 4.93 19.80 17.17
CA PHE A 199 5.58 18.72 17.89
C PHE A 199 6.95 18.37 17.27
N PRO A 200 7.92 19.31 17.28
CA PRO A 200 9.18 19.13 16.58
C PRO A 200 10.06 18.02 17.15
N TRP A 201 9.80 17.54 18.37
CA TRP A 201 10.53 16.44 18.99
C TRP A 201 10.02 15.06 18.57
N ASP A 202 8.86 14.98 17.91
CA ASP A 202 8.28 13.72 17.46
C ASP A 202 9.10 13.13 16.30
N TYR A 203 9.48 11.86 16.41
CA TYR A 203 10.22 11.17 15.35
C TYR A 203 9.32 10.87 14.13
N LYS A 204 8.00 10.91 14.34
CA LYS A 204 7.00 10.81 13.29
C LYS A 204 6.63 12.22 12.85
N PRO A 205 6.42 12.44 11.54
CA PRO A 205 5.99 13.74 11.05
C PRO A 205 4.51 13.99 11.36
N SER A 206 3.78 13.02 11.93
CA SER A 206 2.34 13.09 12.14
C SER A 206 1.89 12.32 13.38
N GLU A 207 0.64 12.55 13.81
CA GLU A 207 0.01 11.79 14.90
C GLU A 207 -0.26 10.32 14.55
N TRP A 208 -0.19 9.97 13.26
CA TRP A 208 -0.56 8.67 12.75
C TRP A 208 0.52 7.62 13.04
N TRP A 209 0.16 6.36 12.80
CA TRP A 209 1.06 5.21 12.79
C TRP A 209 0.89 4.55 11.43
N GLY A 210 1.95 4.14 10.74
CA GLY A 210 1.71 3.87 9.33
C GLY A 210 2.85 3.97 8.36
N TYR A 211 2.51 3.47 7.17
CA TYR A 211 2.92 4.08 5.90
C TYR A 211 2.48 5.56 5.79
N HIS A 212 1.49 6.01 6.58
CA HIS A 212 1.05 7.40 6.67
C HIS A 212 2.12 8.37 7.19
N ASN A 213 3.11 7.86 7.93
CA ASN A 213 4.25 8.63 8.41
C ASN A 213 5.39 8.74 7.39
N GLY A 214 5.19 8.22 6.18
CA GLY A 214 6.17 8.28 5.11
C GLY A 214 7.22 7.18 5.16
N VAL A 215 7.98 7.11 4.07
CA VAL A 215 9.05 6.12 3.88
C VAL A 215 10.16 6.29 4.93
N GLY A 216 10.38 7.52 5.41
CA GLY A 216 11.33 7.85 6.48
C GLY A 216 10.97 7.22 7.83
N THR A 217 9.72 7.35 8.30
CA THR A 217 9.31 6.71 9.56
C THR A 217 9.33 5.19 9.46
N MET A 218 8.88 4.60 8.34
CA MET A 218 8.96 3.14 8.15
C MET A 218 10.41 2.64 8.22
N PHE A 219 11.34 3.41 7.67
CA PHE A 219 12.77 3.10 7.75
C PHE A 219 13.32 3.20 9.18
N ILE A 220 12.93 4.22 9.94
CA ILE A 220 13.30 4.37 11.35
C ILE A 220 12.77 3.20 12.19
N ASP A 221 11.50 2.83 12.01
CA ASP A 221 10.87 1.71 12.72
C ASP A 221 11.57 0.37 12.40
N PHE A 222 11.91 0.14 11.12
CA PHE A 222 12.69 -1.02 10.69
C PHE A 222 14.09 -1.04 11.34
N CYS A 223 14.79 0.09 11.35
CA CYS A 223 16.08 0.19 12.02
C CYS A 223 15.96 -0.02 13.53
N ALA A 224 14.85 0.39 14.16
CA ALA A 224 14.61 0.14 15.58
C ALA A 224 14.42 -1.35 15.88
N GLN A 225 13.71 -2.08 15.01
CA GLN A 225 13.57 -3.54 15.13
C GLN A 225 14.92 -4.27 15.00
N LEU A 226 15.87 -3.72 14.23
CA LEU A 226 17.24 -4.22 14.12
C LEU A 226 18.16 -3.77 15.27
N GLY A 227 17.66 -3.01 16.23
CA GLY A 227 18.47 -2.43 17.31
C GLY A 227 19.43 -1.31 16.86
N LEU A 228 19.27 -0.80 15.63
CA LEU A 228 20.08 0.28 15.07
C LEU A 228 19.54 1.68 15.40
N ALA A 229 18.25 1.78 15.76
CA ALA A 229 17.62 2.99 16.28
C ALA A 229 16.95 2.70 17.64
N HIS A 230 16.98 3.67 18.56
CA HIS A 230 16.37 3.54 19.89
C HIS A 230 15.97 4.93 20.42
N ASP A 231 15.24 4.98 21.55
CA ASP A 231 14.77 6.24 22.16
C ASP A 231 13.91 7.09 21.19
N LEU A 232 13.00 6.42 20.45
CA LEU A 232 12.08 7.05 19.50
C LEU A 232 11.01 7.84 20.26
N LYS A 233 11.06 9.17 20.18
CA LYS A 233 10.14 10.07 20.89
C LYS A 233 8.86 10.28 20.08
N THR A 234 7.71 9.93 20.65
CA THR A 234 6.39 10.15 20.04
C THR A 234 5.52 11.01 20.94
N THR A 235 4.68 11.85 20.33
CA THR A 235 3.65 12.63 21.04
C THR A 235 2.50 11.70 21.43
N SER A 236 1.95 11.91 22.64
CA SER A 236 0.79 11.13 23.09
C SER A 236 -0.50 11.62 22.39
N PRO A 237 -1.47 10.73 22.13
CA PRO A 237 -2.76 11.13 21.55
C PRO A 237 -3.48 12.21 22.37
N GLU A 238 -3.36 12.16 23.69
CA GLU A 238 -3.93 13.15 24.60
C GLU A 238 -3.32 14.55 24.39
N MET A 239 -1.99 14.63 24.25
CA MET A 239 -1.29 15.89 23.99
C MET A 239 -1.68 16.46 22.61
N SER A 240 -1.75 15.61 21.58
CA SER A 240 -2.22 15.96 20.24
C SER A 240 -3.63 16.59 20.29
N THR A 241 -4.54 15.92 20.98
CA THR A 241 -5.95 16.34 21.11
C THR A 241 -6.09 17.66 21.85
N LYS A 242 -5.43 17.81 23.01
CA LYS A 242 -5.45 19.06 23.80
C LYS A 242 -4.89 20.23 23.00
N ARG A 243 -3.85 20.01 22.21
CA ARG A 243 -3.23 21.04 21.39
C ARG A 243 -4.14 21.49 20.25
N ARG A 244 -4.75 20.55 19.53
CA ARG A 244 -5.77 20.81 18.51
C ARG A 244 -6.93 21.64 19.06
N GLN A 245 -7.47 21.27 20.22
CA GLN A 245 -8.54 22.03 20.87
C GLN A 245 -8.14 23.45 21.25
N ARG A 246 -6.88 23.66 21.67
CA ARG A 246 -6.39 24.95 22.15
C ARG A 246 -6.09 25.93 21.01
N THR A 247 -5.46 25.46 19.92
CA THR A 247 -4.90 26.34 18.89
C THR A 247 -5.20 25.95 17.45
N GLY A 248 -5.85 24.81 17.20
CA GLY A 248 -6.19 24.38 15.84
C GLY A 248 -7.12 25.37 15.13
N ASP A 249 -7.03 25.43 13.81
CA ASP A 249 -7.88 26.26 12.93
C ASP A 249 -9.30 25.72 12.78
N LEU A 250 -9.63 24.63 13.49
CA LEU A 250 -10.89 23.94 13.37
C LEU A 250 -11.14 23.44 11.93
N SER A 251 -10.10 23.30 11.11
CA SER A 251 -10.18 22.53 9.86
C SER A 251 -10.55 21.06 10.11
N CYS A 252 -10.52 20.64 11.38
CA CYS A 252 -11.03 19.37 11.89
C CYS A 252 -12.37 19.45 12.67
N ASN A 253 -12.96 20.65 12.87
CA ASN A 253 -14.09 20.93 13.78
C ASN A 253 -15.02 22.06 13.25
N GLU A 254 -16.02 21.80 12.41
CA GLU A 254 -17.03 22.84 12.11
C GLU A 254 -18.03 23.03 13.27
N LYS A 255 -18.08 24.23 13.85
CA LYS A 255 -19.25 24.82 14.52
C LYS A 255 -19.54 26.18 13.87
N ASP A 256 -20.75 26.37 13.36
CA ASP A 256 -21.50 27.62 13.49
C ASP A 256 -22.99 27.22 13.69
N LYS A 257 -23.47 27.18 14.94
CA LYS A 257 -24.18 28.25 15.67
C LYS A 257 -25.70 28.17 15.54
N THR A 258 -26.29 27.19 16.21
CA THR A 258 -27.44 27.36 17.11
C THR A 258 -27.26 26.32 18.22
N ASP A 259 -27.67 26.67 19.44
CA ASP A 259 -27.37 25.94 20.66
C ASP A 259 -27.58 24.41 20.55
N ASP A 260 -26.66 23.65 21.15
CA ASP A 260 -26.54 22.18 21.25
C ASP A 260 -25.62 21.43 20.24
N ALA A 261 -24.67 20.68 20.84
CA ALA A 261 -23.70 19.68 20.33
C ALA A 261 -22.49 20.11 19.43
N PRO A 262 -21.26 19.55 19.65
CA PRO A 262 -20.10 19.73 18.76
C PRO A 262 -20.00 18.63 17.68
N ARG A 263 -19.91 19.04 16.41
CA ARG A 263 -19.62 18.19 15.24
C ARG A 263 -18.11 17.94 15.13
N ILE A 264 -17.71 16.68 14.95
CA ILE A 264 -16.35 16.26 14.59
C ILE A 264 -16.45 15.57 13.23
N ASP A 265 -16.28 16.31 12.15
CA ASP A 265 -16.21 15.76 10.79
C ASP A 265 -15.39 16.71 9.91
N SER A 266 -14.10 16.39 9.73
CA SER A 266 -13.28 16.84 8.57
C SER A 266 -11.81 16.35 8.57
N CYS A 267 -11.34 15.56 9.55
CA CYS A 267 -9.93 15.10 9.62
C CYS A 267 -9.70 13.58 9.60
N HIS A 268 -10.60 12.80 8.99
CA HIS A 268 -10.38 11.36 8.83
C HIS A 268 -9.51 11.03 7.59
N PHE A 269 -8.25 10.68 7.82
CA PHE A 269 -7.43 9.83 6.93
C PHE A 269 -6.94 8.59 7.71
N PHE A 270 -7.85 7.63 7.88
CA PHE A 270 -7.76 6.19 8.21
C PHE A 270 -6.51 5.51 8.87
N PHE A 271 -6.59 5.27 10.19
CA PHE A 271 -6.39 4.03 11.01
C PHE A 271 -5.16 3.06 10.95
N HIS A 272 -4.59 2.89 12.16
CA HIS A 272 -4.09 1.71 12.95
C HIS A 272 -3.03 0.73 12.37
N TYR A 273 -1.88 0.60 13.06
CA TYR A 273 -0.61 -0.02 12.59
C TYR A 273 -0.14 -1.25 13.37
N GLN A 274 -1.05 -2.11 13.85
CA GLN A 274 -0.67 -3.20 14.76
C GLN A 274 -0.49 -4.59 14.12
N THR A 275 -0.49 -4.72 12.79
CA THR A 275 -0.76 -6.02 12.15
C THR A 275 0.48 -6.92 11.91
N LEU A 276 1.68 -6.38 11.66
CA LEU A 276 2.82 -7.20 11.16
C LEU A 276 3.65 -7.91 12.24
N HIS A 277 3.80 -7.33 13.44
CA HIS A 277 4.53 -7.98 14.54
C HIS A 277 3.70 -9.12 15.16
N GLU A 278 2.40 -8.90 15.31
CA GLU A 278 1.44 -9.90 15.80
C GLU A 278 1.32 -11.10 14.86
N LEU A 279 1.39 -10.90 13.54
CA LEU A 279 1.41 -11.94 12.50
C LEU A 279 2.52 -12.99 12.71
N SER A 280 3.70 -12.60 13.22
CA SER A 280 4.84 -13.53 13.43
C SER A 280 4.81 -14.28 14.77
N LEU A 281 4.04 -13.75 15.73
CA LEU A 281 3.94 -14.23 17.11
C LEU A 281 2.64 -15.01 17.38
N ASP A 282 1.66 -14.93 16.47
CA ASP A 282 0.38 -15.63 16.61
C ASP A 282 0.56 -17.16 16.54
N LYS A 283 0.11 -17.84 17.60
CA LYS A 283 0.10 -19.30 17.69
C LYS A 283 -0.70 -19.95 16.55
N ARG A 284 -1.65 -19.26 15.92
CA ARG A 284 -2.42 -19.75 14.75
C ARG A 284 -1.56 -19.93 13.49
N VAL A 285 -0.46 -19.17 13.34
CA VAL A 285 0.55 -19.39 12.28
C VAL A 285 1.46 -20.58 12.62
N ARG A 286 1.88 -20.69 13.89
CA ARG A 286 2.85 -21.71 14.34
C ARG A 286 2.22 -23.07 14.66
N ALA A 287 0.91 -23.15 14.89
CA ALA A 287 0.23 -24.33 15.43
C ALA A 287 -1.08 -24.67 14.71
N SER A 288 -1.11 -24.62 13.38
CA SER A 288 -2.07 -25.41 12.62
C SER A 288 -1.32 -26.53 11.91
N PRO A 289 -0.96 -27.62 12.63
CA PRO A 289 -0.58 -28.84 11.94
C PRO A 289 -1.74 -29.20 11.03
N TYR A 290 -1.45 -29.42 9.75
CA TYR A 290 -2.41 -30.02 8.83
C TYR A 290 -2.91 -31.31 9.49
N VAL A 291 -4.18 -31.33 9.89
CA VAL A 291 -4.84 -32.55 10.34
C VAL A 291 -5.33 -33.21 9.06
N PRO A 292 -4.67 -34.27 8.58
CA PRO A 292 -5.18 -35.01 7.43
C PRO A 292 -6.61 -35.46 7.76
N PRO A 293 -7.53 -35.43 6.77
CA PRO A 293 -8.83 -36.05 6.97
C PRO A 293 -8.64 -37.49 7.46
N PRO A 294 -9.55 -38.02 8.30
CA PRO A 294 -9.46 -39.41 8.76
C PRO A 294 -9.27 -40.33 7.57
N GLU A 295 -8.37 -41.31 7.70
CA GLU A 295 -8.05 -42.32 6.67
C GLU A 295 -9.27 -43.19 6.35
N ASN A 296 -10.26 -42.62 5.66
CA ASN A 296 -11.12 -43.40 4.81
C ASN A 296 -10.29 -43.64 3.54
N GLU A 297 -9.61 -44.79 3.49
CA GLU A 297 -8.74 -45.22 2.39
C GLU A 297 -9.48 -45.19 1.04
N VAL A 298 -9.56 -44.02 0.40
CA VAL A 298 -9.79 -43.96 -1.03
C VAL A 298 -8.45 -44.27 -1.68
N LYS A 299 -8.19 -45.56 -1.95
CA LYS A 299 -6.98 -46.00 -2.67
C LYS A 299 -6.87 -45.23 -3.98
N MET A 300 -5.92 -44.30 -4.04
CA MET A 300 -5.65 -43.53 -5.25
C MET A 300 -5.11 -44.44 -6.33
N THR A 301 -5.61 -44.31 -7.55
CA THR A 301 -5.05 -45.03 -8.69
C THR A 301 -3.60 -44.57 -8.95
N PRO A 302 -2.72 -45.45 -9.48
CA PRO A 302 -1.34 -45.06 -9.84
C PRO A 302 -1.27 -43.83 -10.74
N ALA A 303 -2.24 -43.67 -11.66
CA ALA A 303 -2.37 -42.50 -12.51
C ALA A 303 -2.67 -41.20 -11.74
N ALA A 304 -3.53 -41.27 -10.71
CA ALA A 304 -3.82 -40.12 -9.86
C ALA A 304 -2.60 -39.71 -9.01
N ILE A 305 -1.83 -40.68 -8.51
CA ILE A 305 -0.58 -40.45 -7.79
C ILE A 305 0.45 -39.75 -8.69
N LEU A 306 0.65 -40.27 -9.91
CA LEU A 306 1.56 -39.69 -10.89
C LEU A 306 1.15 -38.25 -11.23
N LYS A 307 -0.14 -38.00 -11.46
CA LYS A 307 -0.66 -36.66 -11.75
C LYS A 307 -0.34 -35.67 -10.63
N VAL A 308 -0.55 -36.05 -9.37
CA VAL A 308 -0.21 -35.21 -8.20
C VAL A 308 1.29 -34.94 -8.13
N ARG A 309 2.14 -35.94 -8.34
CA ARG A 309 3.60 -35.76 -8.35
C ARG A 309 4.06 -34.79 -9.43
N VAL A 310 3.54 -34.93 -10.65
CA VAL A 310 3.86 -34.02 -11.76
C VAL A 310 3.41 -32.59 -11.45
N HIS A 311 2.22 -32.39 -10.88
CA HIS A 311 1.75 -31.06 -10.48
C HIS A 311 2.67 -30.44 -9.42
N ARG A 312 3.06 -31.19 -8.39
CA ARG A 312 3.96 -30.71 -7.33
C ARG A 312 5.32 -30.28 -7.90
N ILE A 313 5.93 -31.14 -8.73
CA ILE A 313 7.22 -30.83 -9.36
C ILE A 313 7.08 -29.59 -10.26
N GLY A 314 6.02 -29.53 -11.07
CA GLY A 314 5.75 -28.37 -11.92
C GLY A 314 5.64 -27.06 -11.13
N PHE A 315 4.89 -27.06 -10.02
CA PHE A 315 4.80 -25.89 -9.14
C PHE A 315 6.15 -25.50 -8.55
N VAL A 316 6.96 -26.45 -8.07
CA VAL A 316 8.31 -26.15 -7.56
C VAL A 316 9.18 -25.51 -8.64
N LEU A 317 9.19 -26.07 -9.86
CA LEU A 317 9.97 -25.52 -10.97
C LEU A 317 9.53 -24.10 -11.33
N VAL A 318 8.22 -23.84 -11.39
CA VAL A 318 7.68 -22.51 -11.67
C VAL A 318 8.12 -21.49 -10.62
N HIS A 319 8.15 -21.85 -9.34
CA HIS A 319 8.63 -20.97 -8.27
C HIS A 319 10.15 -20.74 -8.36
N ILE A 320 10.92 -21.74 -8.79
CA ILE A 320 12.36 -21.58 -9.05
C ILE A 320 12.59 -20.58 -10.20
N PHE A 321 11.87 -20.71 -11.31
CA PHE A 321 11.97 -19.75 -12.42
C PHE A 321 11.49 -18.34 -12.04
N ALA A 322 10.45 -18.24 -11.21
CA ALA A 322 10.02 -16.96 -10.65
C ALA A 322 11.10 -16.34 -9.75
N ALA A 323 11.80 -17.14 -8.94
CA ALA A 323 12.92 -16.68 -8.12
C ALA A 323 14.09 -16.18 -8.98
N PHE A 324 14.38 -16.85 -10.11
CA PHE A 324 15.33 -16.33 -11.11
C PHE A 324 14.83 -15.01 -11.73
N GLY A 325 13.53 -14.88 -12.01
CA GLY A 325 12.92 -13.63 -12.46
C GLY A 325 13.13 -12.50 -11.46
N LEU A 326 12.92 -12.78 -10.17
CA LEU A 326 13.15 -11.82 -9.09
C LEU A 326 14.65 -11.47 -8.97
N TYR A 327 15.54 -12.44 -9.14
CA TYR A 327 16.97 -12.20 -9.20
C TYR A 327 17.33 -11.24 -10.35
N TYR A 328 16.84 -11.49 -11.57
CA TYR A 328 17.06 -10.61 -12.71
C TYR A 328 16.53 -9.20 -12.47
N LEU A 329 15.34 -9.09 -11.87
CA LEU A 329 14.73 -7.82 -11.48
C LEU A 329 15.62 -7.03 -10.50
N VAL A 330 16.04 -7.66 -9.40
CA VAL A 330 16.86 -7.02 -8.36
C VAL A 330 18.25 -6.65 -8.88
N ARG A 331 18.79 -7.42 -9.83
CA ARG A 331 20.08 -7.12 -10.49
C ARG A 331 19.98 -6.03 -11.56
N GLY A 332 18.79 -5.51 -11.85
CA GLY A 332 18.59 -4.50 -12.89
C GLY A 332 18.81 -5.03 -14.31
N GLN A 333 18.67 -6.35 -14.52
CA GLN A 333 18.90 -7.01 -15.81
C GLN A 333 17.63 -7.08 -16.67
N VAL A 334 16.56 -6.41 -16.25
CA VAL A 334 15.25 -6.40 -16.92
C VAL A 334 15.02 -5.03 -17.54
N LYS A 335 14.66 -5.00 -18.82
CA LYS A 335 14.34 -3.74 -19.50
C LYS A 335 13.05 -3.13 -18.96
N MET A 336 12.96 -1.80 -18.95
CA MET A 336 11.79 -1.07 -18.46
C MET A 336 10.50 -1.45 -19.21
N GLN A 337 10.58 -1.70 -20.52
CA GLN A 337 9.46 -2.15 -21.33
C GLN A 337 8.91 -3.51 -20.85
N THR A 338 9.80 -4.44 -20.48
CA THR A 338 9.43 -5.74 -19.91
C THR A 338 8.72 -5.56 -18.57
N LEU A 339 9.17 -4.63 -17.73
CA LEU A 339 8.51 -4.32 -16.46
C LEU A 339 7.10 -3.76 -16.67
N VAL A 340 6.96 -2.75 -17.53
CA VAL A 340 5.66 -2.14 -17.85
C VAL A 340 4.70 -3.19 -18.43
N ALA A 341 5.15 -3.96 -19.42
CA ALA A 341 4.34 -5.02 -20.02
C ALA A 341 3.92 -6.09 -18.99
N THR A 342 4.84 -6.48 -18.10
CA THR A 342 4.55 -7.43 -17.02
C THR A 342 3.51 -6.87 -16.06
N SER A 343 3.65 -5.62 -15.62
CA SER A 343 2.67 -4.95 -14.76
C SER A 343 1.28 -4.87 -15.42
N VAL A 344 1.22 -4.53 -16.71
CA VAL A 344 -0.04 -4.52 -17.47
C VAL A 344 -0.66 -5.92 -17.49
N MET A 345 0.11 -6.97 -17.74
CA MET A 345 -0.41 -8.35 -17.73
C MET A 345 -0.88 -8.81 -16.35
N ILE A 346 -0.31 -8.30 -15.25
CA ILE A 346 -0.80 -8.54 -13.89
C ILE A 346 -2.18 -7.89 -13.71
N VAL A 347 -2.36 -6.63 -14.11
CA VAL A 347 -3.67 -5.94 -14.06
C VAL A 347 -4.70 -6.66 -14.94
N LEU A 348 -4.32 -7.12 -16.13
CA LEU A 348 -5.22 -7.92 -16.98
C LEU A 348 -5.58 -9.25 -16.32
N SER A 349 -4.65 -9.90 -15.62
CA SER A 349 -4.93 -11.13 -14.86
C SER A 349 -5.89 -10.86 -13.69
N GLN A 350 -5.74 -9.71 -13.03
CA GLN A 350 -6.68 -9.22 -12.02
C GLN A 350 -8.09 -9.06 -12.58
N PHE A 351 -8.26 -8.38 -13.72
CA PHE A 351 -9.59 -8.26 -14.34
C PHE A 351 -10.20 -9.62 -14.66
N GLY A 352 -9.39 -10.58 -15.10
CA GLY A 352 -9.85 -11.95 -15.36
C GLY A 352 -10.43 -12.61 -14.12
N SER A 353 -9.66 -12.63 -13.03
CA SER A 353 -10.01 -13.38 -11.83
C SER A 353 -10.97 -12.64 -10.90
N VAL A 354 -10.81 -11.33 -10.73
CA VAL A 354 -11.62 -10.49 -9.83
C VAL A 354 -12.89 -9.98 -10.52
N VAL A 355 -12.76 -9.31 -11.67
CA VAL A 355 -13.95 -8.74 -12.35
C VAL A 355 -14.75 -9.83 -13.06
N GLY A 356 -14.06 -10.74 -13.76
CA GLY A 356 -14.67 -11.83 -14.51
C GLY A 356 -15.09 -13.02 -13.63
N ALA A 357 -14.14 -13.88 -13.28
CA ALA A 357 -14.40 -15.16 -12.60
C ALA A 357 -15.18 -14.98 -11.31
N HIS A 358 -14.76 -14.02 -10.49
CA HIS A 358 -15.37 -13.74 -9.20
C HIS A 358 -16.71 -13.01 -9.33
N ARG A 359 -16.71 -11.72 -9.68
CA ARG A 359 -17.94 -10.90 -9.60
C ARG A 359 -18.98 -11.22 -10.67
N LEU A 360 -18.56 -11.32 -11.93
CA LEU A 360 -19.46 -11.55 -13.04
C LEU A 360 -20.00 -12.99 -13.04
N TRP A 361 -19.11 -13.99 -13.00
CA TRP A 361 -19.52 -15.40 -13.18
C TRP A 361 -19.82 -16.13 -11.87
N SER A 362 -19.12 -15.85 -10.76
CA SER A 362 -19.43 -16.55 -9.49
C SER A 362 -20.66 -15.94 -8.82
N HIS A 363 -20.67 -14.61 -8.70
CA HIS A 363 -21.69 -13.87 -7.94
C HIS A 363 -22.81 -13.29 -8.78
N ASN A 364 -22.60 -13.13 -10.10
CA ASN A 364 -23.58 -12.51 -10.98
C ASN A 364 -24.05 -11.15 -10.43
N SER A 365 -23.07 -10.37 -9.94
CA SER A 365 -23.28 -9.07 -9.29
C SER A 365 -23.50 -7.93 -10.29
N PHE A 366 -23.16 -8.15 -11.55
CA PHE A 366 -23.50 -7.29 -12.67
C PHE A 366 -23.66 -8.12 -13.96
N LYS A 367 -24.15 -7.49 -15.02
CA LYS A 367 -24.25 -8.08 -16.36
C LYS A 367 -23.30 -7.37 -17.32
N ALA A 368 -22.77 -8.11 -18.27
CA ALA A 368 -21.80 -7.62 -19.23
C ALA A 368 -22.21 -7.94 -20.67
N ALA A 369 -22.01 -6.99 -21.56
CA ALA A 369 -22.15 -7.15 -22.99
C ALA A 369 -21.12 -8.16 -23.54
N LEU A 370 -21.39 -8.71 -24.73
CA LEU A 370 -20.53 -9.72 -25.35
C LEU A 370 -19.06 -9.31 -25.48
N PRO A 371 -18.69 -8.07 -25.89
CA PRO A 371 -17.30 -7.66 -25.99
C PRO A 371 -16.56 -7.69 -24.64
N LEU A 372 -17.21 -7.21 -23.58
CA LEU A 372 -16.65 -7.22 -22.23
C LEU A 372 -16.47 -8.65 -21.71
N ARG A 373 -17.46 -9.53 -21.93
CA ARG A 373 -17.36 -10.95 -21.58
C ARG A 373 -16.20 -11.65 -22.29
N ALA A 374 -16.01 -11.39 -23.59
CA ALA A 374 -14.90 -11.94 -24.36
C ALA A 374 -13.54 -11.46 -23.82
N PHE A 375 -13.42 -10.17 -23.55
CA PHE A 375 -12.23 -9.58 -22.94
C PHE A 375 -11.91 -10.19 -21.57
N LEU A 376 -12.90 -10.29 -20.68
CA LEU A 376 -12.72 -10.87 -19.35
C LEU A 376 -12.35 -12.37 -19.40
N LEU A 377 -12.82 -13.12 -20.40
CA LEU A 377 -12.43 -14.52 -20.59
C LEU A 377 -10.98 -14.66 -21.09
N PHE A 378 -10.53 -13.76 -21.96
CA PHE A 378 -9.12 -13.67 -22.34
C PHE A 378 -8.25 -13.38 -21.12
N CYS A 379 -8.61 -12.37 -20.34
CA CYS A 379 -7.97 -12.01 -19.08
C CYS A 379 -7.95 -13.17 -18.06
N GLN A 380 -9.06 -13.90 -17.90
CA GLN A 380 -9.12 -15.07 -17.01
C GLN A 380 -8.25 -16.22 -17.53
N THR A 381 -8.07 -16.33 -18.83
CA THR A 381 -7.15 -17.31 -19.39
C THR A 381 -5.72 -16.89 -19.07
N LEU A 382 -5.36 -15.62 -19.27
CA LEU A 382 -4.04 -15.04 -18.93
C LEU A 382 -3.65 -15.21 -17.45
N SER A 383 -4.62 -15.18 -16.54
CA SER A 383 -4.39 -15.44 -15.10
C SER A 383 -4.01 -16.90 -14.79
N ALA A 384 -4.39 -17.83 -15.68
CA ALA A 384 -4.13 -19.26 -15.58
C ALA A 384 -4.62 -19.91 -14.27
N GLN A 385 -5.73 -19.40 -13.72
CA GLN A 385 -6.39 -19.94 -12.52
C GLN A 385 -7.67 -20.70 -12.89
N TYR A 386 -7.54 -21.80 -13.63
CA TYR A 386 -8.68 -22.53 -14.22
C TYR A 386 -9.54 -21.73 -15.21
N SER A 387 -10.34 -22.46 -15.99
CA SER A 387 -11.40 -21.86 -16.81
C SER A 387 -12.40 -21.09 -15.94
N ALA A 388 -13.04 -20.06 -16.49
CA ALA A 388 -14.04 -19.26 -15.76
C ALA A 388 -15.15 -20.13 -15.14
N PHE A 389 -15.64 -21.14 -15.89
CA PHE A 389 -16.63 -22.11 -15.40
C PHE A 389 -16.15 -22.84 -14.15
N GLN A 390 -14.95 -23.43 -14.20
CA GLN A 390 -14.39 -24.21 -13.11
C GLN A 390 -14.09 -23.35 -11.88
N TRP A 391 -13.51 -22.16 -12.09
CA TRP A 391 -13.20 -21.23 -11.01
C TRP A 391 -14.49 -20.82 -10.29
N ALA A 392 -15.50 -20.39 -11.05
CA ALA A 392 -16.77 -19.96 -10.48
C ALA A 392 -17.52 -21.09 -9.76
N ARG A 393 -17.44 -22.30 -10.30
CA ARG A 393 -17.99 -23.50 -9.64
C ARG A 393 -17.35 -23.74 -8.26
N LEU A 394 -16.02 -23.72 -8.17
CA LEU A 394 -15.33 -23.93 -6.89
C LEU A 394 -15.60 -22.78 -5.92
N HIS A 395 -15.65 -21.55 -6.42
CA HIS A 395 -15.91 -20.38 -5.60
C HIS A 395 -17.32 -20.37 -5.00
N ARG A 396 -18.34 -20.79 -5.76
CA ARG A 396 -19.71 -20.98 -5.23
C ARG A 396 -19.77 -22.05 -4.13
N VAL A 397 -19.00 -23.13 -4.25
CA VAL A 397 -18.89 -24.17 -3.21
C VAL A 397 -18.26 -23.58 -1.95
N HIS A 398 -17.19 -22.80 -2.10
CA HIS A 398 -16.54 -22.11 -0.99
C HIS A 398 -17.50 -21.19 -0.25
N HIS A 399 -18.24 -20.30 -0.93
CA HIS A 399 -19.22 -19.44 -0.26
C HIS A 399 -20.33 -20.22 0.46
N LYS A 400 -20.76 -21.35 -0.11
CA LYS A 400 -21.83 -22.17 0.49
C LYS A 400 -21.36 -22.93 1.73
N TYR A 401 -20.10 -23.34 1.76
CA TYR A 401 -19.56 -24.26 2.77
C TYR A 401 -18.28 -23.73 3.43
N VAL A 402 -18.14 -22.41 3.51
CA VAL A 402 -16.94 -21.70 3.96
C VAL A 402 -16.36 -22.30 5.24
N ASP A 403 -15.05 -22.53 5.25
CA ASP A 403 -14.30 -23.08 6.39
C ASP A 403 -14.77 -24.47 6.88
N THR A 404 -15.52 -25.24 6.09
CA THR A 404 -15.88 -26.64 6.42
C THR A 404 -15.05 -27.65 5.62
N SER A 405 -15.18 -28.95 5.91
CA SER A 405 -14.50 -30.02 5.13
C SER A 405 -14.92 -30.08 3.65
N LYS A 406 -16.05 -29.44 3.31
CA LYS A 406 -16.60 -29.32 1.95
C LYS A 406 -16.04 -28.12 1.18
N ASP A 407 -15.35 -27.20 1.87
CA ASP A 407 -14.69 -26.05 1.26
C ASP A 407 -13.41 -26.51 0.54
N PRO A 408 -13.27 -26.27 -0.78
CA PRO A 408 -12.08 -26.67 -1.55
C PRO A 408 -10.78 -26.04 -1.03
N TYR A 409 -10.83 -24.91 -0.33
CA TYR A 409 -9.65 -24.24 0.24
C TYR A 409 -9.87 -23.87 1.71
N ASN A 410 -10.50 -24.79 2.44
CA ASN A 410 -10.81 -24.71 3.88
C ASN A 410 -9.69 -24.10 4.74
N ALA A 411 -9.92 -22.92 5.32
CA ALA A 411 -8.97 -22.29 6.24
C ALA A 411 -8.85 -23.00 7.60
N ASN A 412 -9.78 -23.87 8.01
CA ASN A 412 -9.61 -24.74 9.19
C ASN A 412 -8.50 -25.79 9.00
N ALA A 413 -8.14 -26.15 7.76
CA ALA A 413 -7.05 -27.08 7.48
C ALA A 413 -5.65 -26.43 7.55
N GLY A 414 -5.59 -25.13 7.87
CA GLY A 414 -4.36 -24.39 8.15
C GLY A 414 -3.94 -23.42 7.05
N PHE A 415 -3.12 -22.44 7.42
CA PHE A 415 -2.73 -21.33 6.56
C PHE A 415 -2.04 -21.80 5.26
N PHE A 416 -1.10 -22.74 5.35
CA PHE A 416 -0.41 -23.28 4.18
C PHE A 416 -1.38 -23.98 3.24
N PHE A 417 -2.34 -24.73 3.80
CA PHE A 417 -3.33 -25.46 3.01
C PHE A 417 -4.21 -24.51 2.21
N CYS A 418 -4.86 -23.52 2.84
CA CYS A 418 -5.74 -22.59 2.14
C CYS A 418 -4.99 -21.62 1.22
N HIS A 419 -3.71 -21.33 1.50
CA HIS A 419 -2.87 -20.52 0.62
C HIS A 419 -2.49 -21.28 -0.67
N ILE A 420 -1.83 -22.43 -0.56
CA ILE A 420 -1.32 -23.16 -1.74
C ILE A 420 -1.45 -24.68 -1.65
N GLY A 421 -1.53 -25.25 -0.45
CA GLY A 421 -1.53 -26.70 -0.24
C GLY A 421 -2.73 -27.41 -0.88
N TRP A 422 -3.89 -26.74 -1.00
CA TRP A 422 -5.07 -27.27 -1.69
C TRP A 422 -4.84 -27.62 -3.16
N LEU A 423 -3.87 -26.98 -3.83
CA LEU A 423 -3.45 -27.32 -5.20
C LEU A 423 -2.47 -28.50 -5.27
N LEU A 424 -1.82 -28.84 -4.15
CA LEU A 424 -0.78 -29.85 -4.08
C LEU A 424 -1.32 -31.22 -3.65
N ILE A 425 -2.59 -31.31 -3.27
CA ILE A 425 -3.28 -32.54 -2.90
C ILE A 425 -4.58 -32.72 -3.69
N GLN A 426 -5.18 -33.90 -3.61
CA GLN A 426 -6.50 -34.11 -4.18
C GLN A 426 -7.57 -33.48 -3.27
N PRO A 427 -8.64 -32.89 -3.83
CA PRO A 427 -9.79 -32.46 -3.05
C PRO A 427 -10.38 -33.62 -2.24
N THR A 428 -10.94 -33.32 -1.08
CA THR A 428 -11.66 -34.30 -0.27
C THR A 428 -12.85 -34.88 -1.07
N PRO A 429 -13.25 -36.15 -0.83
CA PRO A 429 -14.42 -36.72 -1.49
C PRO A 429 -15.67 -35.84 -1.33
N GLU A 430 -15.86 -35.29 -0.13
CA GLU A 430 -16.96 -34.37 0.23
C GLU A 430 -16.92 -33.07 -0.60
N ALA A 431 -15.77 -32.39 -0.68
CA ALA A 431 -15.64 -31.18 -1.48
C ALA A 431 -15.85 -31.46 -2.98
N ARG A 432 -15.38 -32.63 -3.47
CA ARG A 432 -15.56 -33.05 -4.86
C ARG A 432 -17.03 -33.32 -5.18
N GLU A 433 -17.75 -33.99 -4.28
CA GLU A 433 -19.17 -34.29 -4.43
C GLU A 433 -20.00 -33.01 -4.44
N GLU A 434 -19.76 -32.11 -3.49
CA GLU A 434 -20.51 -30.84 -3.40
C GLU A 434 -20.23 -29.91 -4.60
N ALA A 435 -19.01 -29.94 -5.15
CA ALA A 435 -18.69 -29.23 -6.39
C ALA A 435 -19.44 -29.75 -7.62
N GLN A 436 -20.03 -30.94 -7.58
CA GLN A 436 -20.90 -31.45 -8.64
C GLN A 436 -22.37 -31.04 -8.46
N LYS A 437 -22.79 -30.81 -7.21
CA LYS A 437 -24.17 -30.45 -6.85
C LYS A 437 -24.46 -28.95 -6.89
N VAL A 438 -23.42 -28.12 -6.82
CA VAL A 438 -23.58 -26.65 -6.84
C VAL A 438 -24.25 -26.17 -8.13
N TRP A 439 -25.17 -25.21 -8.00
CA TRP A 439 -25.91 -24.69 -9.14
C TRP A 439 -24.99 -23.88 -10.07
N VAL A 440 -24.95 -24.25 -11.35
CA VAL A 440 -24.09 -23.65 -12.40
C VAL A 440 -24.82 -23.52 -13.74
N GLU A 441 -26.15 -23.59 -13.75
CA GLU A 441 -26.94 -23.63 -14.97
C GLU A 441 -26.87 -22.32 -15.77
N ASP A 442 -26.67 -21.18 -15.10
CA ASP A 442 -26.38 -19.91 -15.74
C ASP A 442 -25.07 -19.93 -16.53
N LEU A 443 -24.01 -20.53 -15.97
CA LEU A 443 -22.71 -20.65 -16.65
C LEU A 443 -22.78 -21.62 -17.84
N LYS A 444 -23.56 -22.70 -17.72
CA LYS A 444 -23.78 -23.65 -18.84
C LYS A 444 -24.53 -23.00 -20.01
N LYS A 445 -25.45 -22.07 -19.73
CA LYS A 445 -26.18 -21.30 -20.75
C LYS A 445 -25.29 -20.27 -21.46
N ASP A 446 -24.21 -19.83 -20.81
CA ASP A 446 -23.21 -18.95 -21.40
C ASP A 446 -22.30 -19.72 -22.39
N LYS A 447 -22.65 -19.65 -23.68
CA LYS A 447 -21.89 -20.31 -24.76
C LYS A 447 -20.42 -19.92 -24.79
N LEU A 448 -20.07 -18.68 -24.43
CA LEU A 448 -18.70 -18.19 -24.51
C LEU A 448 -17.85 -18.73 -23.35
N VAL A 449 -18.42 -18.77 -22.14
CA VAL A 449 -17.81 -19.44 -20.97
C VAL A 449 -17.59 -20.92 -21.26
N MET A 450 -18.60 -21.60 -21.83
CA MET A 450 -18.47 -23.03 -22.15
C MET A 450 -17.49 -23.30 -23.30
N LEU A 451 -17.37 -22.39 -24.26
CA LEU A 451 -16.34 -22.45 -25.30
C LEU A 451 -14.93 -22.34 -24.68
N GLN A 452 -14.73 -21.34 -23.81
CA GLN A 452 -13.48 -21.16 -23.08
C GLN A 452 -13.15 -22.38 -22.23
N HIS A 453 -14.12 -22.98 -21.54
CA HIS A 453 -13.94 -24.19 -20.75
C HIS A 453 -13.56 -25.41 -21.61
N LYS A 454 -14.25 -25.61 -22.74
CA LYS A 454 -13.99 -26.73 -23.67
C LYS A 454 -12.57 -26.70 -24.24
N TYR A 455 -12.10 -25.52 -24.61
CA TYR A 455 -10.77 -25.34 -25.23
C TYR A 455 -9.69 -24.88 -24.25
N TYR A 456 -9.98 -24.78 -22.95
CA TYR A 456 -9.10 -24.15 -21.96
C TYR A 456 -7.65 -24.62 -22.03
N TRP A 457 -7.43 -25.94 -22.08
CA TRP A 457 -6.07 -26.52 -22.14
C TRP A 457 -5.31 -26.22 -23.43
N HIS A 458 -6.00 -25.89 -24.53
CA HIS A 458 -5.38 -25.52 -25.80
C HIS A 458 -5.00 -24.03 -25.82
N ILE A 459 -5.78 -23.19 -25.13
CA ILE A 459 -5.62 -21.73 -25.17
C ILE A 459 -4.78 -21.18 -24.00
N ILE A 460 -4.71 -21.88 -22.87
CA ILE A 460 -3.93 -21.45 -21.70
C ILE A 460 -2.43 -21.37 -22.01
N LEU A 461 -1.88 -22.35 -22.74
CA LEU A 461 -0.47 -22.37 -23.08
C LEU A 461 -0.07 -21.16 -23.94
N PRO A 462 -0.73 -20.87 -25.08
CA PRO A 462 -0.39 -19.71 -25.88
C PRO A 462 -0.64 -18.39 -25.14
N ILE A 463 -1.80 -18.23 -24.49
CA ILE A 463 -2.20 -16.93 -23.90
C ILE A 463 -1.43 -16.60 -22.62
N SER A 464 -1.19 -17.58 -21.75
CA SER A 464 -0.68 -17.33 -20.39
C SER A 464 0.82 -17.52 -20.26
N PHE A 465 1.44 -18.26 -21.20
CA PHE A 465 2.84 -18.64 -21.12
C PHE A 465 3.65 -18.26 -22.36
N ILE A 466 3.21 -18.64 -23.56
CA ILE A 466 4.02 -18.40 -24.78
C ILE A 466 4.00 -16.92 -25.19
N ILE A 467 2.83 -16.32 -25.39
CA ILE A 467 2.70 -14.92 -25.83
C ILE A 467 3.37 -13.96 -24.83
N PRO A 468 3.14 -14.08 -23.50
CA PRO A 468 3.82 -13.23 -22.52
C PRO A 468 5.35 -13.33 -22.55
N GLY A 469 5.93 -14.50 -22.88
CA GLY A 469 7.37 -14.68 -23.00
C GLY A 469 7.93 -14.20 -24.35
N ILE A 470 7.16 -14.31 -25.44
CA ILE A 470 7.56 -13.87 -26.77
C ILE A 470 7.51 -12.35 -26.89
N ILE A 471 6.51 -11.68 -26.31
CA ILE A 471 6.34 -10.23 -26.47
C ILE A 471 7.62 -9.46 -26.10
N PRO A 472 8.21 -9.62 -24.90
CA PRO A 472 9.41 -8.88 -24.55
C PRO A 472 10.64 -9.30 -25.34
N TRP A 473 10.76 -10.60 -25.61
CA TRP A 473 11.87 -11.15 -26.38
C TRP A 473 11.90 -10.63 -27.82
N TYR A 474 10.75 -10.55 -28.48
CA TYR A 474 10.65 -10.18 -29.88
C TYR A 474 10.58 -8.66 -30.12
N PHE A 475 9.69 -7.95 -29.41
CA PHE A 475 9.38 -6.54 -29.74
C PHE A 475 10.41 -5.53 -29.25
N TRP A 476 11.14 -5.82 -28.17
CA TRP A 476 12.19 -4.94 -27.66
C TRP A 476 13.46 -5.70 -27.28
N SER A 477 13.66 -6.86 -27.89
CA SER A 477 14.89 -7.66 -27.80
C SER A 477 15.33 -7.96 -26.38
N GLU A 478 14.39 -8.24 -25.47
CA GLU A 478 14.74 -8.73 -24.13
C GLU A 478 15.47 -10.06 -24.22
N ASN A 479 16.37 -10.36 -23.29
CA ASN A 479 16.97 -11.69 -23.24
C ASN A 479 15.86 -12.76 -23.08
N PHE A 480 15.90 -13.84 -23.87
CA PHE A 480 14.85 -14.87 -23.86
C PHE A 480 14.61 -15.48 -22.47
N ILE A 481 15.68 -15.75 -21.71
CA ILE A 481 15.58 -16.31 -20.36
C ILE A 481 14.98 -15.28 -19.40
N VAL A 482 15.46 -14.03 -19.45
CA VAL A 482 14.91 -12.94 -18.62
C VAL A 482 13.43 -12.71 -18.92
N SER A 483 13.06 -12.66 -20.20
CA SER A 483 11.68 -12.51 -20.66
C SER A 483 10.78 -13.59 -20.06
N ASN A 484 11.16 -14.87 -20.18
CA ASN A 484 10.36 -15.96 -19.64
C ASN A 484 10.34 -15.96 -18.10
N CYS A 485 11.49 -15.78 -17.44
CA CYS A 485 11.56 -15.74 -15.97
C CYS A 485 10.72 -14.61 -15.38
N VAL A 486 10.66 -13.44 -16.02
CA VAL A 486 9.94 -12.26 -15.51
C VAL A 486 8.49 -12.22 -16.00
N ALA A 487 8.28 -12.14 -17.31
CA ALA A 487 6.97 -11.88 -17.90
C ALA A 487 6.04 -13.10 -17.88
N VAL A 488 6.60 -14.32 -17.72
CA VAL A 488 5.83 -15.55 -17.59
C VAL A 488 5.79 -16.01 -16.14
N TYR A 489 6.91 -16.47 -15.59
CA TYR A 489 6.92 -17.19 -14.31
C TYR A 489 6.76 -16.27 -13.11
N LEU A 490 7.57 -15.20 -12.99
CA LEU A 490 7.45 -14.24 -11.89
C LEU A 490 6.08 -13.55 -11.91
N ARG A 491 5.62 -13.09 -13.08
CA ARG A 491 4.27 -12.55 -13.28
C ARG A 491 3.20 -13.48 -12.73
N TRP A 492 3.23 -14.74 -13.16
CA TRP A 492 2.19 -15.71 -12.81
C TRP A 492 2.24 -16.08 -11.32
N VAL A 493 3.42 -16.36 -10.78
CA VAL A 493 3.62 -16.66 -9.35
C VAL A 493 3.20 -15.49 -8.47
N PHE A 494 3.56 -14.26 -8.85
CA PHE A 494 3.12 -13.06 -8.15
C PHE A 494 1.59 -12.99 -8.10
N TRP A 495 0.92 -13.13 -9.24
CA TRP A 495 -0.54 -13.04 -9.30
C TRP A 495 -1.24 -14.21 -8.57
N LEU A 496 -0.67 -15.42 -8.62
CA LEU A 496 -1.16 -16.57 -7.84
C LEU A 496 -1.11 -16.27 -6.36
N HIS A 497 0.03 -15.85 -5.83
CA HIS A 497 0.16 -15.53 -4.40
C HIS A 497 -0.73 -14.37 -4.00
N ALA A 498 -0.83 -13.32 -4.82
CA ALA A 498 -1.76 -12.23 -4.60
C ALA A 498 -3.20 -12.74 -4.41
N THR A 499 -3.68 -13.61 -5.29
CA THR A 499 -5.02 -14.20 -5.17
C THR A 499 -5.13 -15.11 -3.94
N PHE A 500 -4.10 -15.90 -3.65
CA PHE A 500 -4.10 -16.83 -2.51
C PHE A 500 -4.06 -16.13 -1.15
N THR A 501 -3.65 -14.86 -1.09
CA THR A 501 -3.79 -14.08 0.15
C THR A 501 -5.26 -13.89 0.55
N ILE A 502 -6.20 -13.90 -0.39
CA ILE A 502 -7.63 -13.82 -0.11
C ILE A 502 -8.07 -15.05 0.71
N ASN A 503 -7.70 -16.25 0.27
CA ASN A 503 -8.05 -17.49 0.97
C ASN A 503 -7.28 -17.68 2.30
N SER A 504 -6.13 -17.03 2.45
CA SER A 504 -5.26 -17.20 3.61
C SER A 504 -5.26 -15.98 4.54
N LEU A 505 -4.62 -14.88 4.19
CA LEU A 505 -4.55 -13.68 5.04
C LEU A 505 -5.94 -13.15 5.39
N ALA A 506 -6.86 -13.09 4.44
CA ALA A 506 -8.21 -12.58 4.69
C ALA A 506 -9.14 -13.56 5.43
N HIS A 507 -8.71 -14.78 5.76
CA HIS A 507 -9.44 -15.69 6.67
C HIS A 507 -8.80 -15.82 8.05
N PHE A 508 -7.64 -15.22 8.27
CA PHE A 508 -6.91 -15.33 9.53
C PHE A 508 -6.68 -13.98 10.22
N TYR A 509 -6.53 -12.88 9.47
CA TYR A 509 -6.07 -11.60 10.00
C TYR A 509 -6.86 -10.44 9.42
N GLY A 510 -7.46 -9.62 10.28
CA GLY A 510 -8.14 -8.41 9.88
C GLY A 510 -9.36 -8.14 10.75
N MET A 511 -10.16 -7.15 10.35
CA MET A 511 -11.34 -6.72 11.09
C MET A 511 -12.57 -7.52 10.64
N LYS A 512 -13.59 -7.66 11.50
CA LYS A 512 -14.86 -8.31 11.15
C LYS A 512 -16.07 -7.42 11.39
N PRO A 513 -16.13 -6.24 10.73
CA PRO A 513 -17.13 -5.23 11.03
C PRO A 513 -18.58 -5.65 10.71
N PHE A 514 -18.81 -6.64 9.85
CA PHE A 514 -20.15 -7.04 9.41
C PHE A 514 -20.63 -8.37 10.02
N ASP A 515 -19.74 -9.34 10.15
CA ASP A 515 -20.04 -10.59 10.85
C ASP A 515 -18.80 -11.16 11.56
N LYS A 516 -18.82 -11.18 12.89
CA LYS A 516 -17.74 -11.70 13.72
C LYS A 516 -17.68 -13.23 13.75
N ASN A 517 -18.77 -13.89 13.36
CA ASN A 517 -18.93 -15.35 13.47
C ASN A 517 -18.31 -16.10 12.27
N ILE A 518 -18.05 -15.41 11.15
CA ILE A 518 -17.32 -15.97 10.01
C ILE A 518 -15.81 -15.72 10.18
N LYS A 519 -14.96 -16.52 9.52
CA LYS A 519 -13.51 -16.26 9.57
C LYS A 519 -13.04 -15.18 8.62
N ALA A 520 -13.78 -14.90 7.54
CA ALA A 520 -13.44 -13.83 6.61
C ALA A 520 -13.26 -12.50 7.34
N THR A 521 -12.21 -11.78 6.97
CA THR A 521 -11.73 -10.56 7.62
C THR A 521 -11.37 -9.51 6.57
N ASP A 522 -11.61 -8.26 6.92
CA ASP A 522 -11.16 -7.13 6.15
C ASP A 522 -9.66 -6.90 6.40
N ASN A 523 -8.85 -7.09 5.36
CA ASN A 523 -7.38 -7.13 5.40
C ASN A 523 -6.75 -6.22 4.33
N LYS A 524 -6.06 -5.17 4.78
CA LYS A 524 -5.38 -4.20 3.90
C LYS A 524 -4.16 -4.76 3.15
N ILE A 525 -3.50 -5.82 3.64
CA ILE A 525 -2.39 -6.48 2.92
C ILE A 525 -2.94 -7.22 1.72
N THR A 526 -4.05 -7.94 1.90
CA THR A 526 -4.80 -8.58 0.80
C THR A 526 -5.28 -7.53 -0.19
N TRP A 527 -5.79 -6.40 0.31
CA TRP A 527 -6.15 -5.25 -0.51
C TRP A 527 -4.99 -4.78 -1.39
N LEU A 528 -3.80 -4.56 -0.81
CA LEU A 528 -2.63 -4.13 -1.56
C LEU A 528 -2.14 -5.20 -2.56
N ALA A 529 -2.05 -6.45 -2.12
CA ALA A 529 -1.55 -7.57 -2.93
C ALA A 529 -2.39 -7.79 -4.19
N THR A 530 -3.70 -7.57 -4.09
CA THR A 530 -4.66 -7.73 -5.19
C THR A 530 -4.93 -6.40 -5.92
N LEU A 531 -4.00 -5.45 -5.82
CA LEU A 531 -4.01 -4.14 -6.51
C LEU A 531 -5.21 -3.26 -6.13
N GLY A 532 -5.38 -3.09 -4.82
CA GLY A 532 -6.41 -2.26 -4.22
C GLY A 532 -7.79 -2.93 -4.20
N ASP A 533 -7.86 -4.24 -4.38
CA ASP A 533 -9.13 -4.96 -4.55
C ASP A 533 -9.31 -6.07 -3.49
N GLU A 534 -10.42 -6.81 -3.46
CA GLU A 534 -10.65 -8.06 -2.68
C GLU A 534 -10.20 -8.17 -1.19
N GLY A 535 -9.76 -7.08 -0.57
CA GLY A 535 -9.28 -7.05 0.79
C GLY A 535 -10.38 -6.84 1.81
N TRP A 536 -11.57 -6.40 1.40
CA TRP A 536 -12.75 -6.23 2.25
C TRP A 536 -13.54 -7.54 2.32
N HIS A 537 -12.86 -8.61 2.74
CA HIS A 537 -13.37 -9.97 2.62
C HIS A 537 -14.49 -10.28 3.61
N ASN A 538 -14.55 -9.62 4.78
CA ASN A 538 -15.68 -9.76 5.70
C ASN A 538 -16.95 -9.17 5.08
N TYR A 539 -16.86 -7.99 4.47
CA TYR A 539 -17.98 -7.40 3.72
C TYR A 539 -18.42 -8.32 2.58
N HIS A 540 -17.46 -8.77 1.76
CA HIS A 540 -17.74 -9.61 0.60
C HIS A 540 -18.46 -10.93 0.96
N HIS A 541 -18.03 -11.63 2.01
CA HIS A 541 -18.70 -12.85 2.45
C HIS A 541 -20.11 -12.61 2.99
N VAL A 542 -20.37 -11.42 3.54
CA VAL A 542 -21.67 -11.02 4.06
C VAL A 542 -22.61 -10.56 2.94
N PHE A 543 -22.10 -9.86 1.94
CA PHE A 543 -22.84 -9.32 0.79
C PHE A 543 -22.26 -9.81 -0.55
N PRO A 544 -22.30 -11.12 -0.82
CA PRO A 544 -21.62 -11.70 -1.98
C PRO A 544 -22.21 -11.24 -3.33
N TRP A 545 -23.43 -10.69 -3.36
CA TRP A 545 -24.07 -10.19 -4.58
C TRP A 545 -23.67 -8.75 -4.93
N ASP A 546 -22.93 -8.05 -4.07
CA ASP A 546 -22.48 -6.68 -4.34
C ASP A 546 -21.39 -6.69 -5.42
N TYR A 547 -21.54 -5.83 -6.43
CA TYR A 547 -20.54 -5.69 -7.50
C TYR A 547 -19.27 -4.99 -7.01
N LYS A 548 -19.41 -4.21 -5.93
CA LYS A 548 -18.30 -3.66 -5.17
C LYS A 548 -17.98 -4.65 -4.06
N PRO A 549 -16.70 -4.99 -3.85
CA PRO A 549 -16.33 -5.89 -2.76
C PRO A 549 -16.36 -5.16 -1.41
N SER A 550 -16.85 -3.92 -1.34
CA SER A 550 -16.75 -3.05 -0.18
C SER A 550 -17.93 -2.09 -0.07
N GLU A 551 -18.16 -1.60 1.15
CA GLU A 551 -19.16 -0.58 1.48
C GLU A 551 -18.86 0.79 0.86
N TRP A 552 -17.59 1.08 0.56
CA TRP A 552 -17.12 2.39 0.15
C TRP A 552 -17.49 2.73 -1.31
N TRP A 553 -17.22 3.98 -1.71
CA TRP A 553 -17.36 4.48 -3.08
C TRP A 553 -16.03 5.07 -3.58
N GLY A 554 -15.83 5.12 -4.90
CA GLY A 554 -14.64 5.72 -5.52
C GLY A 554 -13.37 4.84 -5.48
N TYR A 555 -12.20 5.48 -5.40
CA TYR A 555 -10.88 4.81 -5.49
C TYR A 555 -10.64 3.74 -4.41
N HIS A 556 -11.38 3.78 -3.29
CA HIS A 556 -11.29 2.81 -2.20
C HIS A 556 -11.81 1.40 -2.57
N ASN A 557 -12.57 1.29 -3.67
CA ASN A 557 -13.13 0.03 -4.17
C ASN A 557 -12.22 -0.74 -5.14
N GLY A 558 -11.01 -0.25 -5.39
CA GLY A 558 -10.03 -0.96 -6.22
C GLY A 558 -10.16 -0.77 -7.71
N VAL A 559 -9.11 -1.20 -8.41
CA VAL A 559 -8.98 -1.06 -9.87
C VAL A 559 -10.07 -1.84 -10.60
N GLY A 560 -10.54 -2.98 -10.07
CA GLY A 560 -11.61 -3.76 -10.67
C GLY A 560 -12.96 -3.04 -10.65
N THR A 561 -13.32 -2.40 -9.53
CA THR A 561 -14.57 -1.64 -9.43
C THR A 561 -14.56 -0.41 -10.34
N MET A 562 -13.44 0.33 -10.39
CA MET A 562 -13.30 1.47 -11.31
C MET A 562 -13.43 1.04 -12.77
N PHE A 563 -12.88 -0.13 -13.13
CA PHE A 563 -13.01 -0.70 -14.46
C PHE A 563 -14.48 -1.06 -14.79
N ILE A 564 -15.21 -1.67 -13.85
CA ILE A 564 -16.64 -1.97 -14.02
C ILE A 564 -17.44 -0.67 -14.21
N ASP A 565 -17.22 0.35 -13.38
CA ASP A 565 -17.91 1.64 -13.48
C ASP A 565 -17.62 2.33 -14.82
N PHE A 566 -16.37 2.27 -15.30
CA PHE A 566 -15.99 2.77 -16.62
C PHE A 566 -16.72 2.02 -17.75
N CYS A 567 -16.74 0.68 -17.69
CA CYS A 567 -17.49 -0.14 -18.65
C CYS A 567 -19.00 0.13 -18.60
N ALA A 568 -19.55 0.43 -17.42
CA ALA A 568 -20.96 0.79 -17.28
C ALA A 568 -21.28 2.12 -17.97
N ARG A 569 -20.40 3.12 -17.86
CA ARG A 569 -20.53 4.41 -18.58
C ARG A 569 -20.48 4.23 -20.11
N LEU A 570 -19.76 3.21 -20.59
CA LEU A 570 -19.72 2.84 -22.00
C LEU A 570 -20.90 1.96 -22.45
N GLY A 571 -21.82 1.60 -21.55
CA GLY A 571 -22.93 0.68 -21.83
C GLY A 571 -22.50 -0.79 -21.98
N LEU A 572 -21.25 -1.13 -21.64
CA LEU A 572 -20.73 -2.51 -21.71
C LEU A 572 -21.03 -3.33 -20.45
N ALA A 573 -21.31 -2.66 -19.32
CA ALA A 573 -21.79 -3.28 -18.09
C ALA A 573 -23.13 -2.65 -17.65
N HIS A 574 -24.04 -3.44 -17.09
CA HIS A 574 -25.33 -2.96 -16.60
C HIS A 574 -25.85 -3.86 -15.46
N ASP A 575 -26.96 -3.46 -14.81
CA ASP A 575 -27.54 -4.20 -13.67
C ASP A 575 -26.53 -4.43 -12.52
N LEU A 576 -25.75 -3.39 -12.21
CA LEU A 576 -24.75 -3.41 -11.13
C LEU A 576 -25.48 -3.42 -9.78
N LYS A 577 -25.40 -4.54 -9.07
CA LYS A 577 -26.07 -4.74 -7.78
C LYS A 577 -25.20 -4.22 -6.65
N THR A 578 -25.75 -3.36 -5.81
CA THR A 578 -25.04 -2.86 -4.63
C THR A 578 -25.90 -2.96 -3.38
N THR A 579 -25.24 -3.19 -2.25
CA THR A 579 -25.89 -3.24 -0.94
C THR A 579 -26.29 -1.83 -0.52
N SER A 580 -27.52 -1.67 -0.02
CA SER A 580 -27.94 -0.39 0.52
C SER A 580 -27.18 -0.10 1.82
N PRO A 581 -26.87 1.18 2.12
CA PRO A 581 -26.25 1.56 3.39
C PRO A 581 -27.02 1.01 4.59
N GLU A 582 -28.36 1.06 4.56
CA GLU A 582 -29.24 0.47 5.58
C GLU A 582 -29.00 -1.02 5.83
N MET A 583 -28.88 -1.82 4.77
CA MET A 583 -28.67 -3.25 4.91
C MET A 583 -27.28 -3.51 5.53
N SER A 584 -26.28 -2.72 5.11
CA SER A 584 -24.92 -2.74 5.64
C SER A 584 -24.91 -2.50 7.15
N THR A 585 -25.54 -1.43 7.64
CA THR A 585 -25.60 -1.13 9.08
C THR A 585 -26.42 -2.11 9.87
N LYS A 586 -27.63 -2.47 9.42
CA LYS A 586 -28.46 -3.44 10.14
C LYS A 586 -27.70 -4.74 10.36
N ARG A 587 -26.92 -5.17 9.36
CA ARG A 587 -26.07 -6.36 9.45
C ARG A 587 -24.92 -6.18 10.43
N ARG A 588 -24.19 -5.07 10.35
CA ARG A 588 -23.10 -4.67 11.26
C ARG A 588 -23.56 -4.61 12.72
N GLN A 589 -24.71 -3.99 13.01
CA GLN A 589 -25.27 -3.94 14.37
C GLN A 589 -25.63 -5.34 14.88
N ARG A 590 -26.19 -6.19 14.02
CA ARG A 590 -26.65 -7.53 14.40
C ARG A 590 -25.51 -8.50 14.66
N THR A 591 -24.46 -8.49 13.84
CA THR A 591 -23.42 -9.53 13.85
C THR A 591 -21.99 -9.03 13.81
N GLY A 592 -21.74 -7.74 13.63
CA GLY A 592 -20.39 -7.18 13.60
C GLY A 592 -19.63 -7.36 14.92
N ASP A 593 -18.31 -7.38 14.84
CA ASP A 593 -17.41 -7.35 16.00
C ASP A 593 -17.29 -5.97 16.67
N LEU A 594 -18.04 -4.98 16.14
CA LEU A 594 -18.04 -3.60 16.60
C LEU A 594 -16.67 -2.91 16.48
N SER A 595 -15.76 -3.46 15.68
CA SER A 595 -14.50 -2.80 15.28
C SER A 595 -14.73 -1.47 14.53
N CYS A 596 -15.97 -1.21 14.13
CA CYS A 596 -16.46 0.02 13.52
C CYS A 596 -17.32 0.90 14.45
N HIS A 597 -17.47 0.59 15.75
CA HIS A 597 -18.20 1.48 16.66
C HIS A 597 -17.46 2.81 16.77
N VAL A 598 -18.12 3.88 16.33
CA VAL A 598 -17.87 5.20 16.88
C VAL A 598 -18.41 5.16 18.31
N TRP A 599 -17.51 5.18 19.29
CA TRP A 599 -17.84 5.26 20.71
C TRP A 599 -18.86 6.39 20.96
N GLY A 600 -19.96 6.10 21.67
CA GLY A 600 -20.95 7.08 22.14
C GLY A 600 -22.30 7.19 21.40
N TRP A 601 -22.50 6.55 20.23
CA TRP A 601 -23.76 6.71 19.46
C TRP A 601 -24.94 5.85 19.95
N TYR A 602 -24.66 4.67 20.52
CA TYR A 602 -25.67 3.72 20.99
C TYR A 602 -25.77 3.65 22.53
N ASP A 603 -25.13 4.58 23.24
CA ASP A 603 -25.25 4.68 24.71
C ASP A 603 -26.67 5.08 25.11
N GLU A 604 -27.13 4.54 26.25
CA GLU A 604 -28.45 4.85 26.84
C GLU A 604 -28.60 6.33 27.25
N ASN A 605 -27.48 7.06 27.30
CA ASN A 605 -27.40 8.47 27.72
C ASN A 605 -27.68 9.49 26.60
N VAL A 606 -27.93 9.04 25.36
CA VAL A 606 -28.34 9.93 24.26
C VAL A 606 -29.85 10.12 24.30
N SER A 607 -30.33 11.34 24.53
CA SER A 607 -31.75 11.57 24.76
C SER A 607 -32.60 11.31 23.49
N PRO A 608 -33.87 10.89 23.62
CA PRO A 608 -34.76 10.68 22.47
C PRO A 608 -34.96 11.96 21.63
N VAL A 609 -34.74 13.12 22.24
CA VAL A 609 -34.84 14.44 21.61
C VAL A 609 -33.60 14.68 20.74
N ASP A 610 -32.40 14.38 21.23
CA ASP A 610 -31.14 14.53 20.47
C ASP A 610 -31.09 13.61 19.24
N ARG A 611 -31.65 12.39 19.33
CA ARG A 611 -31.83 11.50 18.17
C ARG A 611 -32.76 12.07 17.11
N LYS A 612 -33.73 12.89 17.49
CA LYS A 612 -34.75 13.47 16.60
C LYS A 612 -34.25 14.71 15.85
N PHE A 613 -33.24 15.38 16.39
CA PHE A 613 -32.64 16.62 15.85
C PHE A 613 -31.25 16.43 15.22
N THR A 614 -30.75 15.19 15.13
CA THR A 614 -29.49 14.89 14.43
C THR A 614 -29.73 14.75 12.92
N ASP A 615 -29.16 15.65 12.11
CA ASP A 615 -29.14 15.50 10.65
C ASP A 615 -28.00 14.57 10.22
N ILE A 616 -28.36 13.36 9.81
CA ILE A 616 -27.44 12.35 9.26
C ILE A 616 -27.18 12.69 7.80
N GLN A 617 -26.02 13.24 7.48
CA GLN A 617 -25.58 13.27 6.09
C GLN A 617 -25.22 11.85 5.66
N TYR A 618 -25.95 11.34 4.66
CA TYR A 618 -26.08 9.92 4.31
C TYR A 618 -26.84 9.08 5.35
N LYS A 619 -28.17 9.29 5.44
CA LYS A 619 -29.09 8.40 6.17
C LYS A 619 -28.79 6.92 5.84
N GLU A 620 -28.24 6.19 6.79
CA GLU A 620 -28.59 4.78 6.95
C GLU A 620 -30.08 4.76 7.28
N VAL A 621 -30.88 4.15 6.41
CA VAL A 621 -32.28 3.92 6.70
C VAL A 621 -32.31 2.92 7.86
N CYS A 622 -32.43 3.42 9.08
CA CYS A 622 -32.85 2.64 10.23
C CYS A 622 -34.26 3.12 10.57
N ASN A 623 -35.25 2.43 10.00
CA ASN A 623 -36.47 2.07 10.74
C ASN A 623 -36.41 0.57 11.03
#